data_AF-A0AA40GBU8-F1
#
_entry.id   AF-A0AA40GBU8-F1
#
_cell.length_a   1.000
_cell.length_b   1.000
_cell.length_c   1.000
_cell.angle_alpha   90.00
_cell.angle_beta   90.00
_cell.angle_gamma   90.00
#
_symmetry.space_group_name_H-M   'P 1'
#
loop_
_entity.id
_entity.type
_entity.pdbx_description
1 polymer ?
#
loop_
_entity_poly.entity_id
_entity_poly.type
_entity_poly.pdbx_seq_one_letter_code
_entity_poly.pdbx_strand_id
1 'polypeptide(L)'
;MGDFADQIAQRCLEKYNKLSKNGKPLEKEWTVLSGMILKKKDSSLHLVALATGTKCLGKSDLINTKIYEVGCRLNDSHAEVLVRRAFLRYLYEQIDFLLTDFKSDVFTIDDKKKIKLHDGISFHLFTSQTPCGDCSIFLKKEFYEDNVPPTKIRKCDYNNGIETVESNNNRKEKHLIKDIYRTGAKCVKSEKYQDPHLPGINYHVVGPLRTKPGRGNPTLSLSCSDKIAK
;
A
#
# COMPACT_ATOMS: atom_id res chain seq x y z
N MET A 1 2.38 -6.44 27.28
CA MET A 1 2.72 -5.44 26.24
C MET A 1 2.46 -6.08 24.90
N GLY A 2 1.74 -5.41 23.99
CA GLY A 2 1.54 -5.92 22.63
C GLY A 2 2.87 -6.02 21.86
N ASP A 3 2.88 -6.77 20.77
CA ASP A 3 4.06 -6.93 19.91
C ASP A 3 4.54 -5.56 19.38
N PHE A 4 5.80 -5.45 18.95
CA PHE A 4 6.37 -4.21 18.44
C PHE A 4 5.54 -3.64 17.28
N ALA A 5 5.04 -4.51 16.39
CA ALA A 5 4.15 -4.11 15.29
C ALA A 5 2.82 -3.54 15.82
N ASP A 6 2.24 -4.14 16.86
CA ASP A 6 1.00 -3.65 17.49
C ASP A 6 1.20 -2.27 18.10
N GLN A 7 2.36 -2.01 18.73
CA GLN A 7 2.67 -0.70 19.29
C GLN A 7 2.74 0.38 18.21
N ILE A 8 3.36 0.11 17.07
CA ILE A 8 3.40 1.02 15.91
C ILE A 8 1.96 1.29 15.40
N ALA A 9 1.18 0.23 15.18
CA ALA A 9 -0.19 0.34 14.71
C ALA A 9 -1.06 1.15 15.68
N GLN A 10 -0.94 0.86 16.97
CA GLN A 10 -1.68 1.53 18.03
C GLN A 10 -1.40 3.04 18.06
N ARG A 11 -0.12 3.47 17.95
CA ARG A 11 0.21 4.90 17.88
C ARG A 11 -0.47 5.62 16.71
N CYS A 12 -0.53 4.97 15.54
CA CYS A 12 -1.21 5.52 14.37
C CYS A 12 -2.73 5.62 14.60
N LEU A 13 -3.35 4.55 15.10
CA LEU A 13 -4.79 4.48 15.37
C LEU A 13 -5.24 5.45 16.46
N GLU A 14 -4.49 5.56 17.56
CA GLU A 14 -4.76 6.50 18.64
C GLU A 14 -4.76 7.95 18.14
N LYS A 15 -3.76 8.35 17.35
CA LYS A 15 -3.72 9.70 16.77
C LYS A 15 -4.89 9.89 15.82
N TYR A 16 -5.17 8.93 14.94
CA TYR A 16 -6.28 9.00 14.00
C TYR A 16 -7.62 9.18 14.72
N ASN A 17 -7.88 8.41 15.77
CA ASN A 17 -9.12 8.46 16.54
C ASN A 17 -9.33 9.81 17.24
N LYS A 18 -8.24 10.46 17.69
CA LYS A 18 -8.28 11.81 18.28
C LYS A 18 -8.57 12.94 17.28
N LEU A 19 -8.40 12.72 15.97
CA LEU A 19 -8.77 13.71 14.95
C LEU A 19 -10.28 13.91 14.90
N SER A 20 -10.71 15.09 14.47
CA SER A 20 -12.13 15.40 14.27
C SER A 20 -12.76 14.45 13.24
N LYS A 21 -14.10 14.42 13.20
CA LYS A 21 -14.85 13.60 12.23
C LYS A 21 -14.67 14.09 10.79
N ASN A 22 -14.23 15.33 10.59
CA ASN A 22 -14.05 15.91 9.26
C ASN A 22 -12.96 15.15 8.49
N GLY A 23 -13.29 14.64 7.31
CA GLY A 23 -12.38 13.85 6.48
C GLY A 23 -12.23 12.38 6.90
N LYS A 24 -12.98 11.91 7.90
CA LYS A 24 -13.13 10.47 8.20
C LYS A 24 -14.27 9.87 7.36
N PRO A 25 -14.17 8.59 6.99
CA PRO A 25 -15.26 7.92 6.27
C PRO A 25 -16.54 7.90 7.11
N LEU A 26 -17.68 8.07 6.43
CA LEU A 26 -19.00 7.76 6.98
C LEU A 26 -19.20 6.24 7.15
N GLU A 27 -20.32 5.82 7.74
CA GLU A 27 -20.61 4.41 8.07
C GLU A 27 -20.50 3.44 6.87
N LYS A 28 -20.82 3.90 5.66
CA LYS A 28 -20.76 3.11 4.42
C LYS A 28 -19.51 3.37 3.59
N GLU A 29 -18.58 4.16 4.11
CA GLU A 29 -17.35 4.52 3.45
C GLU A 29 -16.17 3.81 4.12
N TRP A 30 -15.07 3.68 3.38
CA TRP A 30 -13.85 3.13 3.91
C TRP A 30 -12.66 3.93 3.39
N THR A 31 -11.60 3.94 4.18
CA THR A 31 -10.32 4.51 3.81
C THR A 31 -9.21 3.59 4.28
N VAL A 32 -8.02 3.79 3.73
CA VAL A 32 -6.79 3.21 4.28
C VAL A 32 -6.14 4.28 5.14
N LEU A 33 -5.67 3.89 6.31
CA LEU A 33 -4.79 4.67 7.18
C LEU A 33 -3.37 4.17 7.05
N SER A 34 -2.42 5.09 6.94
CA SER A 34 -0.99 4.81 7.04
C SER A 34 -0.33 5.82 7.97
N GLY A 35 0.80 5.45 8.57
CA GLY A 35 1.61 6.35 9.40
C GLY A 35 3.09 5.99 9.39
N MET A 36 3.93 6.98 9.70
CA MET A 36 5.37 6.82 9.86
C MET A 36 5.75 7.06 11.32
N ILE A 37 6.37 6.07 11.95
CA ILE A 37 6.85 6.13 13.33
C ILE A 37 8.37 6.29 13.33
N LEU A 38 8.87 7.31 14.02
CA LEU A 38 10.27 7.41 14.45
C LEU A 38 10.43 6.64 15.77
N LYS A 39 11.30 5.63 15.78
CA LYS A 39 11.81 5.00 16.99
C LYS A 39 13.16 5.64 17.34
N LYS A 40 13.26 6.28 18.50
CA LYS A 40 14.51 6.86 19.01
C LYS A 40 15.37 5.79 19.71
N LYS A 41 16.62 6.14 20.05
CA LYS A 41 17.59 5.25 20.73
C LYS A 41 17.09 4.75 22.10
N ASP A 42 16.31 5.56 22.81
CA ASP A 42 15.64 5.20 24.07
C ASP A 42 14.40 4.30 23.88
N SER A 43 14.16 3.81 22.65
CA SER A 43 12.98 3.04 22.25
C SER A 43 11.65 3.80 22.31
N SER A 44 11.67 5.11 22.53
CA SER A 44 10.45 5.93 22.42
C SER A 44 9.96 5.98 20.98
N LEU A 45 8.62 5.90 20.82
CA LEU A 45 7.95 5.87 19.52
C LEU A 45 7.19 7.17 19.29
N HIS A 46 7.52 7.87 18.20
CA HIS A 46 6.96 9.15 17.83
C HIS A 46 6.32 9.07 16.46
N LEU A 47 5.04 9.43 16.35
CA LEU A 47 4.36 9.50 15.07
C LEU A 47 4.72 10.81 14.35
N VAL A 48 5.44 10.70 13.23
CA VAL A 48 5.97 11.85 12.49
C VAL A 48 5.19 12.18 11.22
N ALA A 49 4.44 11.22 10.69
CA ALA A 49 3.52 11.44 9.58
C ALA A 49 2.31 10.51 9.67
N LEU A 50 1.14 11.00 9.28
CA LEU A 50 -0.11 10.24 9.25
C LEU A 50 -0.94 10.70 8.06
N ALA A 51 -1.52 9.76 7.32
CA ALA A 51 -2.43 10.10 6.23
C ALA A 51 -3.47 9.01 6.00
N THR A 52 -4.57 9.41 5.37
CA THR A 52 -5.56 8.47 4.84
C THR A 52 -5.75 8.68 3.34
N GLY A 53 -6.16 7.65 2.63
CA GLY A 53 -6.62 7.81 1.25
C GLY A 53 -6.51 6.56 0.39
N THR A 54 -7.30 6.55 -0.69
CA THR A 54 -7.49 5.37 -1.58
C THR A 54 -7.68 5.77 -3.05
N LYS A 55 -7.29 7.00 -3.41
CA LYS A 55 -7.60 7.59 -4.73
C LYS A 55 -6.36 8.11 -5.41
N CYS A 56 -6.42 8.14 -6.74
CA CYS A 56 -5.40 8.71 -7.61
C CYS A 56 -6.07 9.58 -8.65
N LEU A 57 -5.33 10.54 -9.18
CA LEU A 57 -5.76 11.40 -10.28
C LEU A 57 -5.80 10.59 -11.58
N GLY A 58 -6.84 10.78 -12.39
CA GLY A 58 -6.95 10.14 -13.70
C GLY A 58 -5.92 10.70 -14.69
N LYS A 59 -5.53 9.92 -15.70
CA LYS A 59 -4.60 10.34 -16.75
C LYS A 59 -5.05 11.63 -17.42
N SER A 60 -6.33 11.73 -17.79
CA SER A 60 -6.87 12.90 -18.47
C SER A 60 -6.79 14.15 -17.59
N ASP A 61 -7.12 14.03 -16.30
CA ASP A 61 -7.00 15.15 -15.37
C ASP A 61 -5.54 15.58 -15.22
N LEU A 62 -4.61 14.63 -15.16
CA LEU A 62 -3.18 14.94 -15.06
C LEU A 62 -2.65 15.64 -16.33
N ILE A 63 -2.97 15.11 -17.51
CA ILE A 63 -2.50 15.67 -18.79
C ILE A 63 -3.13 17.04 -19.07
N ASN A 64 -4.40 17.23 -18.71
CA ASN A 64 -5.11 18.49 -18.88
C ASN A 64 -4.80 19.51 -17.76
N THR A 65 -3.78 19.26 -16.93
CA THR A 65 -3.33 20.22 -15.92
C THR A 65 -2.82 21.46 -16.64
N LYS A 66 -3.39 22.61 -16.29
CA LYS A 66 -2.98 23.89 -16.88
C LYS A 66 -1.54 24.19 -16.49
N ILE A 67 -0.80 24.89 -17.35
CA ILE A 67 0.62 25.19 -17.14
C ILE A 67 0.92 25.83 -15.76
N TYR A 68 0.04 26.73 -15.31
CA TYR A 68 0.19 27.41 -14.02
C TYR A 68 -0.21 26.56 -12.80
N GLU A 69 -0.75 25.36 -13.01
CA GLU A 69 -1.10 24.38 -11.97
C GLU A 69 -0.10 23.21 -11.91
N VAL A 70 0.93 23.23 -12.76
CA VAL A 70 1.97 22.19 -12.78
C VAL A 70 2.68 22.15 -11.44
N GLY A 71 2.74 20.95 -10.83
CA GLY A 71 3.30 20.76 -9.50
C GLY A 71 2.31 21.01 -8.35
N CYS A 72 1.13 21.56 -8.62
CA CYS A 72 0.13 21.88 -7.60
C CYS A 72 -0.89 20.75 -7.33
N ARG A 73 -0.90 19.70 -8.15
CA ARG A 73 -1.85 18.58 -8.05
C ARG A 73 -1.17 17.31 -7.53
N LEU A 74 -1.85 16.60 -6.65
CA LEU A 74 -1.40 15.30 -6.17
C LEU A 74 -1.87 14.19 -7.12
N ASN A 75 -0.92 13.57 -7.81
CA ASN A 75 -1.20 12.45 -8.72
C ASN A 75 -1.74 11.23 -7.96
N ASP A 76 -1.29 11.05 -6.73
CA ASP A 76 -1.57 9.87 -5.94
C ASP A 76 -1.82 10.21 -4.48
N SER A 77 -3.04 9.90 -4.05
CA SER A 77 -3.56 10.16 -2.72
C SER A 77 -3.88 8.85 -1.99
N HIS A 78 -3.15 7.77 -2.25
CA HIS A 78 -3.15 6.63 -1.34
C HIS A 78 -2.42 6.99 -0.05
N ALA A 79 -2.92 6.47 1.07
CA ALA A 79 -2.41 6.76 2.40
C ALA A 79 -0.89 6.56 2.51
N GLU A 80 -0.36 5.43 2.05
CA GLU A 80 1.05 5.08 2.10
C GLU A 80 1.93 6.00 1.23
N VAL A 81 1.39 6.53 0.13
CA VAL A 81 2.08 7.51 -0.71
C VAL A 81 2.08 8.88 -0.04
N LEU A 82 0.94 9.31 0.52
CA LEU A 82 0.82 10.57 1.23
C LEU A 82 1.69 10.61 2.49
N VAL A 83 1.75 9.52 3.26
CA VAL A 83 2.64 9.38 4.41
C VAL A 83 4.10 9.56 4.00
N ARG A 84 4.54 8.93 2.90
CA ARG A 84 5.91 9.13 2.41
C ARG A 84 6.17 10.60 2.06
N ARG A 85 5.22 11.29 1.42
CA ARG A 85 5.35 12.72 1.09
C ARG A 85 5.39 13.61 2.33
N ALA A 86 4.52 13.35 3.30
CA ALA A 86 4.52 14.04 4.58
C ALA A 86 5.81 13.76 5.38
N PHE A 87 6.33 12.54 5.31
CA PHE A 87 7.58 12.15 5.92
C PHE A 87 8.78 12.90 5.31
N LEU A 88 8.82 13.09 3.98
CA LEU A 88 9.84 13.94 3.36
C LEU A 88 9.80 15.37 3.88
N ARG A 89 8.60 15.96 4.07
CA ARG A 89 8.46 17.29 4.68
C ARG A 89 9.02 17.32 6.10
N TYR A 90 8.72 16.30 6.91
CA TYR A 90 9.30 16.15 8.24
C TYR A 90 10.83 16.07 8.18
N LEU A 91 11.40 15.30 7.25
CA LEU A 91 12.86 15.25 7.08
C LEU A 91 13.47 16.59 6.69
N TYR A 92 12.83 17.35 5.80
CA TYR A 92 13.29 18.71 5.44
C TYR A 92 13.27 19.64 6.65
N GLU A 93 12.21 19.62 7.45
CA GLU A 93 12.14 20.39 8.70
C GLU A 93 13.25 19.99 9.69
N GLN A 94 13.57 18.69 9.79
CA GLN A 94 14.68 18.21 10.62
C GLN A 94 16.06 18.61 10.10
N ILE A 95 16.21 18.83 8.79
CA ILE A 95 17.41 19.39 8.18
C ILE A 95 17.48 20.89 8.48
N ASP A 96 16.37 21.62 8.34
CA ASP A 96 16.31 23.05 8.64
C ASP A 96 16.70 23.30 10.09
N PHE A 97 16.16 22.51 11.04
CA PHE A 97 16.58 22.60 12.45
C PHE A 97 18.07 22.37 12.63
N LEU A 98 18.65 21.35 11.97
CA LEU A 98 20.09 21.08 12.03
C LEU A 98 20.94 22.26 11.54
N LEU A 99 20.49 22.96 10.50
CA LEU A 99 21.25 24.03 9.85
C LEU A 99 21.04 25.41 10.50
N THR A 100 20.01 25.57 11.32
CA THR A 100 19.66 26.84 11.98
C THR A 100 19.97 26.83 13.49
N ASP A 101 20.91 25.97 13.91
CA ASP A 101 21.34 25.75 15.31
C ASP A 101 20.21 25.34 16.28
N PHE A 102 19.10 24.80 15.75
CA PHE A 102 18.11 24.09 16.56
C PHE A 102 18.48 22.60 16.67
N LYS A 103 17.94 21.94 17.71
CA LYS A 103 18.18 20.51 17.91
C LYS A 103 17.35 19.69 16.90
N SER A 104 18.03 19.02 15.97
CA SER A 104 17.43 17.98 15.13
C SER A 104 17.31 16.65 15.90
N ASP A 105 16.12 16.06 15.89
CA ASP A 105 15.84 14.75 16.47
C ASP A 105 16.27 13.59 15.56
N VAL A 106 16.56 13.88 14.28
CA VAL A 106 16.80 12.88 13.24
C VAL A 106 18.22 12.92 12.71
N PHE A 107 18.79 14.11 12.54
CA PHE A 107 20.05 14.29 11.83
C PHE A 107 21.16 14.91 12.69
N THR A 108 22.40 14.62 12.32
CA THR A 108 23.63 15.23 12.81
C THR A 108 24.56 15.53 11.64
N ILE A 109 25.59 16.34 11.86
CA ILE A 109 26.65 16.63 10.88
C ILE A 109 27.89 15.82 11.29
N ASP A 110 28.44 15.05 10.36
CA ASP A 110 29.68 14.30 10.58
C ASP A 110 30.94 15.18 10.43
N ASP A 111 32.11 14.63 10.75
CA ASP A 111 33.40 15.32 10.64
C ASP A 111 33.72 15.77 9.19
N LYS A 112 33.06 15.17 8.20
CA LYS A 112 33.19 15.50 6.76
C LYS A 112 32.13 16.52 6.30
N LYS A 113 31.42 17.16 7.24
CA LYS A 113 30.34 18.13 6.98
C LYS A 113 29.18 17.54 6.17
N LYS A 114 28.90 16.24 6.30
CA LYS A 114 27.74 15.58 5.69
C LYS A 114 26.63 15.36 6.71
N ILE A 115 25.39 15.48 6.25
CA ILE A 115 24.21 15.17 7.05
C ILE A 115 24.08 13.65 7.16
N LYS A 116 24.03 13.15 8.39
CA LYS A 116 23.87 11.74 8.73
C LYS A 116 22.68 11.57 9.69
N LEU A 117 21.98 10.44 9.63
CA LEU A 117 21.02 10.06 10.67
C LEU A 117 21.72 9.86 12.02
N HIS A 118 21.04 10.20 13.11
CA HIS A 118 21.50 9.85 14.46
C HIS A 118 21.60 8.33 14.64
N ASP A 119 22.62 7.89 15.37
CA ASP A 119 22.79 6.47 15.64
C ASP A 119 21.68 5.93 16.55
N GLY A 120 21.16 4.75 16.20
CA GLY A 120 20.14 4.06 16.99
C GLY A 120 18.70 4.54 16.76
N ILE A 121 18.45 5.44 15.79
CA ILE A 121 17.08 5.75 15.36
C ILE A 121 16.66 4.86 14.19
N SER A 122 15.35 4.65 14.03
CA SER A 122 14.78 3.94 12.89
C SER A 122 13.39 4.45 12.56
N PHE A 123 12.97 4.27 11.31
CA PHE A 123 11.64 4.65 10.84
C PHE A 123 10.83 3.42 10.47
N HIS A 124 9.56 3.42 10.86
CA HIS A 124 8.66 2.28 10.68
C HIS A 124 7.36 2.74 10.02
N LEU A 125 7.11 2.20 8.83
CA LEU A 125 5.88 2.46 8.09
C LEU A 125 4.79 1.48 8.53
N PHE A 126 3.65 2.03 8.94
CA PHE A 126 2.41 1.30 9.15
C PHE A 126 1.42 1.59 8.02
N THR A 127 0.72 0.56 7.56
CA THR A 127 -0.45 0.67 6.70
C THR A 127 -1.50 -0.32 7.16
N SER A 128 -2.74 0.16 7.32
CA SER A 128 -3.90 -0.65 7.75
C SER A 128 -4.34 -1.70 6.72
N GLN A 129 -3.85 -1.58 5.49
CA GLN A 129 -4.04 -2.55 4.42
C GLN A 129 -2.74 -2.73 3.63
N THR A 130 -2.51 -3.94 3.09
CA THR A 130 -1.37 -4.21 2.21
C THR A 130 -1.31 -3.19 1.06
N PRO A 131 -0.12 -2.65 0.72
CA PRO A 131 0.02 -1.73 -0.40
C PRO A 131 -0.49 -2.36 -1.70
N CYS A 132 -1.23 -1.59 -2.50
CA CYS A 132 -1.73 -2.11 -3.77
C CYS A 132 -0.60 -2.51 -4.72
N GLY A 133 -0.86 -3.52 -5.56
CA GLY A 133 0.12 -4.15 -6.44
C GLY A 133 0.48 -5.54 -5.93
N ASP A 134 1.75 -5.91 -6.00
CA ASP A 134 2.24 -7.25 -5.70
C ASP A 134 2.12 -7.61 -4.22
N CYS A 135 2.25 -6.63 -3.31
CA CYS A 135 2.05 -6.88 -1.88
C CYS A 135 0.62 -7.33 -1.53
N SER A 136 -0.36 -7.17 -2.43
CA SER A 136 -1.72 -7.69 -2.26
C SER A 136 -1.96 -9.05 -2.91
N ILE A 137 -0.94 -9.66 -3.52
CA ILE A 137 -1.00 -10.98 -4.15
C ILE A 137 -0.34 -12.00 -3.21
N PHE A 138 -1.16 -12.64 -2.37
CA PHE A 138 -0.70 -13.67 -1.44
C PHE A 138 -1.80 -14.70 -1.20
N LEU A 139 -1.42 -15.90 -0.74
CA LEU A 139 -2.35 -17.00 -0.51
C LEU A 139 -3.42 -16.62 0.52
N LYS A 140 -4.67 -16.94 0.21
CA LYS A 140 -5.73 -16.93 1.22
C LYS A 140 -5.48 -18.09 2.18
N LYS A 141 -5.82 -17.88 3.47
CA LYS A 141 -5.91 -19.00 4.42
C LYS A 141 -6.91 -20.03 3.85
N GLU A 142 -6.61 -21.30 4.04
CA GLU A 142 -7.40 -22.40 3.49
C GLU A 142 -8.84 -22.34 4.02
N PHE A 143 -9.82 -22.29 3.12
CA PHE A 143 -11.23 -22.41 3.45
C PHE A 143 -11.74 -23.71 2.85
N TYR A 144 -12.44 -24.51 3.65
CA TYR A 144 -13.23 -25.64 3.16
C TYR A 144 -14.49 -25.09 2.48
N GLU A 145 -14.96 -25.73 1.39
CA GLU A 145 -16.10 -25.30 0.56
C GLU A 145 -17.37 -24.95 1.34
N ASP A 146 -17.54 -25.48 2.55
CA ASP A 146 -18.68 -25.23 3.44
C ASP A 146 -18.61 -23.88 4.20
N ASN A 147 -17.52 -23.10 4.07
CA ASN A 147 -17.27 -21.85 4.80
C ASN A 147 -16.80 -20.68 3.91
N VAL A 148 -17.23 -20.63 2.64
CA VAL A 148 -16.82 -19.56 1.71
C VAL A 148 -17.47 -18.22 2.12
N PRO A 149 -16.70 -17.17 2.46
CA PRO A 149 -17.26 -15.83 2.67
C PRO A 149 -17.87 -15.34 1.35
N PRO A 150 -18.97 -14.57 1.36
CA PRO A 150 -19.63 -14.10 0.15
C PRO A 150 -18.63 -13.36 -0.75
N THR A 151 -18.21 -14.02 -1.84
CA THR A 151 -17.32 -13.40 -2.82
C THR A 151 -18.08 -12.30 -3.54
N LYS A 152 -17.42 -11.15 -3.78
CA LYS A 152 -17.91 -10.13 -4.73
C LYS A 152 -18.33 -10.82 -6.02
N ILE A 153 -19.58 -10.56 -6.42
CA ILE A 153 -20.29 -11.13 -7.57
C ILE A 153 -19.35 -11.26 -8.78
N ARG A 154 -19.14 -12.49 -9.24
CA ARG A 154 -18.51 -12.77 -10.55
C ARG A 154 -19.57 -12.55 -11.63
N LYS A 155 -19.22 -11.84 -12.71
CA LYS A 155 -19.89 -12.04 -14.00
C LYS A 155 -19.37 -13.37 -14.53
N CYS A 156 -20.21 -14.39 -14.52
CA CYS A 156 -19.88 -15.71 -15.04
C CYS A 156 -20.32 -15.78 -16.50
N ASP A 157 -19.39 -15.71 -17.45
CA ASP A 157 -19.59 -16.22 -18.80
C ASP A 157 -18.83 -17.55 -18.87
N TYR A 158 -19.51 -18.64 -18.53
CA TYR A 158 -18.98 -19.99 -18.64
C TYR A 158 -19.19 -20.48 -20.07
N ASN A 159 -18.11 -20.54 -20.85
CA ASN A 159 -17.95 -21.48 -21.96
C ASN A 159 -16.46 -21.56 -22.30
N ASN A 160 -15.75 -22.54 -21.72
CA ASN A 160 -14.85 -23.45 -22.45
C ASN A 160 -14.01 -24.31 -21.49
N GLY A 161 -14.19 -25.62 -21.63
CA GLY A 161 -13.17 -26.68 -21.54
C GLY A 161 -12.28 -26.74 -20.30
N ILE A 162 -12.69 -27.54 -19.31
CA ILE A 162 -11.75 -28.14 -18.35
C ILE A 162 -11.06 -29.30 -19.07
N GLU A 163 -9.75 -29.20 -19.31
CA GLU A 163 -8.94 -30.37 -19.62
C GLU A 163 -8.85 -31.25 -18.37
N THR A 164 -9.61 -32.34 -18.39
CA THR A 164 -9.57 -33.42 -17.41
C THR A 164 -8.37 -34.31 -17.69
N VAL A 165 -7.37 -34.30 -16.79
CA VAL A 165 -6.43 -35.42 -16.70
C VAL A 165 -7.10 -36.46 -15.79
N GLU A 166 -7.66 -37.51 -16.39
CA GLU A 166 -8.26 -38.62 -15.66
C GLU A 166 -7.18 -39.39 -14.89
N SER A 167 -7.25 -39.34 -13.56
CA SER A 167 -6.64 -40.34 -12.69
C SER A 167 -7.74 -41.11 -12.01
N ASN A 168 -7.91 -42.36 -12.45
CA ASN A 168 -8.78 -43.35 -11.83
C ASN A 168 -8.36 -43.56 -10.38
N ASN A 169 -9.10 -42.99 -9.42
CA ASN A 169 -9.23 -43.54 -8.08
C ASN A 169 -10.46 -42.94 -7.35
N ASN A 170 -11.37 -43.83 -6.97
CA ASN A 170 -12.61 -43.56 -6.24
C ASN A 170 -12.35 -43.12 -4.78
N ARG A 171 -11.85 -41.91 -4.57
CA ARG A 171 -12.01 -41.16 -3.33
C ARG A 171 -12.41 -39.73 -3.72
N LYS A 172 -13.53 -39.23 -3.19
CA LYS A 172 -13.87 -37.80 -3.22
C LYS A 172 -12.83 -37.05 -2.39
N GLU A 173 -11.62 -36.87 -2.91
CA GLU A 173 -10.70 -35.87 -2.38
C GLU A 173 -11.37 -34.52 -2.63
N LYS A 174 -11.75 -33.85 -1.55
CA LYS A 174 -12.10 -32.42 -1.59
C LYS A 174 -10.90 -31.72 -2.24
N HIS A 175 -11.02 -31.36 -3.52
CA HIS A 175 -9.96 -30.64 -4.22
C HIS A 175 -9.74 -29.32 -3.48
N LEU A 176 -8.64 -29.22 -2.75
CA LEU A 176 -8.27 -28.01 -2.03
C LEU A 176 -7.90 -26.93 -3.05
N ILE A 177 -8.87 -26.09 -3.43
CA ILE A 177 -8.62 -24.97 -4.33
C ILE A 177 -7.87 -23.88 -3.55
N LYS A 178 -6.54 -23.85 -3.70
CA LYS A 178 -5.72 -22.74 -3.20
C LYS A 178 -6.04 -21.48 -4.02
N ASP A 179 -6.45 -20.42 -3.34
CA ASP A 179 -6.77 -19.12 -3.94
C ASP A 179 -5.90 -18.02 -3.36
N ILE A 180 -5.83 -16.89 -4.06
CA ILE A 180 -5.03 -15.72 -3.66
C ILE A 180 -5.91 -14.49 -3.41
N TYR A 181 -5.43 -13.60 -2.55
CA TYR A 181 -5.87 -12.22 -2.55
C TYR A 181 -5.48 -11.58 -3.89
N ARG A 182 -6.40 -10.79 -4.46
CA ARG A 182 -6.26 -10.20 -5.79
C ARG A 182 -6.03 -8.71 -5.68
N THR A 183 -5.19 -8.19 -6.57
CA THR A 183 -4.92 -6.77 -6.67
C THR A 183 -5.79 -6.12 -7.75
N GLY A 184 -6.23 -4.89 -7.49
CA GLY A 184 -6.87 -4.06 -8.51
C GLY A 184 -5.86 -3.44 -9.48
N ALA A 185 -4.57 -3.44 -9.14
CA ALA A 185 -3.51 -2.87 -9.96
C ALA A 185 -3.24 -3.76 -11.18
N LYS A 186 -3.05 -3.13 -12.34
CA LYS A 186 -2.91 -3.81 -13.63
C LYS A 186 -1.45 -3.79 -14.06
N CYS A 187 -0.95 -4.90 -14.60
CA CYS A 187 0.38 -4.93 -15.22
C CYS A 187 0.50 -3.82 -16.27
N VAL A 188 1.65 -3.14 -16.31
CA VAL A 188 1.94 -2.16 -17.35
C VAL A 188 1.99 -2.89 -18.70
N LYS A 189 1.43 -2.28 -19.76
CA LYS A 189 1.31 -2.94 -21.08
C LYS A 189 2.65 -3.36 -21.70
N SER A 190 3.73 -2.67 -21.35
CA SER A 190 5.09 -2.96 -21.83
C SER A 190 5.81 -4.07 -21.05
N GLU A 191 5.21 -4.59 -19.97
CA GLU A 191 5.79 -5.69 -19.21
C GLU A 191 5.71 -7.00 -20.00
N LYS A 192 6.80 -7.77 -19.97
CA LYS A 192 6.90 -9.07 -20.66
C LYS A 192 5.85 -10.06 -20.16
N TYR A 193 5.59 -10.07 -18.85
CA TYR A 193 4.61 -10.96 -18.23
C TYR A 193 3.37 -10.16 -17.85
N GLN A 194 2.20 -10.74 -18.13
CA GLN A 194 0.89 -10.18 -17.82
C GLN A 194 0.12 -11.16 -16.94
N ASP A 195 -0.86 -10.66 -16.18
CA ASP A 195 -1.77 -11.53 -15.42
C ASP A 195 -2.50 -12.48 -16.40
N PRO A 196 -2.39 -13.82 -16.23
CA PRO A 196 -3.01 -14.77 -17.14
C PRO A 196 -4.51 -14.96 -16.81
N HIS A 197 -4.99 -14.45 -15.67
CA HIS A 197 -6.39 -14.51 -15.23
C HIS A 197 -6.95 -15.94 -15.10
N LEU A 198 -6.08 -16.93 -14.90
CA LEU A 198 -6.46 -18.31 -14.66
C LEU A 198 -7.06 -18.51 -13.26
N PRO A 199 -7.75 -19.63 -12.98
CA PRO A 199 -8.32 -19.88 -11.65
C PRO A 199 -7.27 -19.98 -10.53
N GLY A 200 -7.72 -19.65 -9.30
CA GLY A 200 -6.94 -19.85 -8.07
C GLY A 200 -5.62 -19.08 -8.04
N ILE A 201 -4.56 -19.77 -7.59
CA ILE A 201 -3.19 -19.23 -7.47
C ILE A 201 -2.61 -18.71 -8.80
N ASN A 202 -3.10 -19.21 -9.93
CA ASN A 202 -2.59 -18.84 -11.25
C ASN A 202 -3.23 -17.56 -11.79
N TYR A 203 -4.07 -16.84 -11.02
CA TYR A 203 -4.76 -15.65 -11.52
C TYR A 203 -3.83 -14.46 -11.80
N HIS A 204 -2.85 -14.25 -10.93
CA HIS A 204 -1.88 -13.15 -11.02
C HIS A 204 -0.46 -13.69 -11.16
N VAL A 205 0.40 -12.91 -11.81
CA VAL A 205 1.86 -13.08 -11.71
C VAL A 205 2.46 -12.00 -10.81
N VAL A 206 3.56 -12.30 -10.13
CA VAL A 206 4.35 -11.33 -9.36
C VAL A 206 5.63 -10.96 -10.11
N GLY A 207 6.13 -9.75 -9.92
CA GLY A 207 7.33 -9.21 -10.57
C GLY A 207 7.09 -8.08 -11.59
N PRO A 208 6.02 -8.09 -12.41
CA PRO A 208 5.76 -7.00 -13.35
C PRO A 208 5.43 -5.68 -12.66
N LEU A 209 5.86 -4.55 -13.24
CA LEU A 209 5.36 -3.23 -12.83
C LEU A 209 3.84 -3.15 -13.02
N ARG A 210 3.16 -2.54 -12.05
CA ARG A 210 1.70 -2.35 -12.09
C ARG A 210 1.31 -0.88 -12.02
N THR A 211 0.25 -0.50 -12.71
CA THR A 211 -0.47 0.77 -12.52
C THR A 211 -1.69 0.59 -11.65
N LYS A 212 -2.05 1.64 -10.92
CA LYS A 212 -3.25 1.61 -10.09
C LYS A 212 -4.51 1.63 -10.94
N PRO A 213 -5.61 1.04 -10.45
CA PRO A 213 -6.90 1.25 -11.08
C PRO A 213 -7.36 2.69 -10.83
N GLY A 214 -7.83 3.38 -11.86
CA GLY A 214 -8.56 4.65 -11.71
C GLY A 214 -10.05 4.40 -11.46
N ARG A 215 -10.78 5.37 -10.86
CA ARG A 215 -12.25 5.40 -10.95
C ARG A 215 -12.62 6.07 -12.26
N GLY A 216 -12.95 5.28 -13.29
CA GLY A 216 -13.17 5.79 -14.64
C GLY A 216 -11.85 5.83 -15.43
N ASN A 217 -11.30 7.02 -15.65
CA ASN A 217 -10.06 7.16 -16.41
C ASN A 217 -8.87 6.50 -15.69
N PRO A 218 -8.11 5.59 -16.35
CA PRO A 218 -6.91 5.00 -15.77
C PRO A 218 -5.94 6.08 -15.30
N THR A 219 -5.24 5.83 -14.18
CA THR A 219 -4.17 6.71 -13.71
C THR A 219 -2.84 6.33 -14.33
N LEU A 220 -1.92 7.29 -14.45
CA LEU A 220 -0.52 7.03 -14.78
C LEU A 220 0.31 6.62 -13.55
N SER A 221 -0.28 6.65 -12.36
CA SER A 221 0.41 6.28 -11.13
C SER A 221 0.68 4.77 -11.06
N LEU A 222 1.94 4.42 -10.79
CA LEU A 222 2.33 3.05 -10.44
C LEU A 222 1.71 2.60 -9.11
N SER A 223 1.65 1.29 -8.91
CA SER A 223 1.16 0.67 -7.68
C SER A 223 1.97 1.11 -6.47
N CYS A 224 1.39 1.01 -5.27
CA CYS A 224 2.10 1.41 -4.06
C CYS A 224 3.28 0.49 -3.77
N SER A 225 3.13 -0.81 -3.99
CA SER A 225 4.22 -1.77 -3.86
C SER A 225 5.42 -1.39 -4.75
N ASP A 226 5.18 -1.06 -6.02
CA ASP A 226 6.23 -0.64 -6.96
C ASP A 226 6.98 0.63 -6.54
N LYS A 227 6.34 1.50 -5.75
CA LYS A 227 6.91 2.78 -5.33
C LYS A 227 7.60 2.74 -3.98
N ILE A 228 7.21 1.79 -3.13
CA ILE A 228 7.71 1.69 -1.75
C ILE A 228 8.81 0.63 -1.66
N ALA A 229 8.73 -0.43 -2.46
CA ALA A 229 9.65 -1.57 -2.42
C ALA A 229 10.78 -1.51 -3.46
N LYS A 230 10.93 -0.40 -4.20
CA LYS A 230 12.04 -0.15 -5.13
C LYS A 230 12.93 0.99 -4.63
#